data_AF-A0A935NYE9-F1
#
_entry.id   AF-A0A935NYE9-F1
#
_cell.length_a   1.000
_cell.length_b   1.000
_cell.length_c   1.000
_cell.angle_alpha   90.00
_cell.angle_beta   90.00
_cell.angle_gamma   90.00
#
_symmetry.space_group_name_H-M   'P 1'
#
loop_
_entity.id
_entity.type
_entity.pdbx_description
1 polymer ?
#
loop_
_entity_poly.entity_id
_entity_poly.type
_entity_poly.pdbx_seq_one_letter_code
_entity_poly.pdbx_strand_id
1 'polypeptide(L)'
;MRERKTTETGTGFAPSTASGRAAPVAEAAAEGSEPVTRAELELALRASHLMVAELREDLHALAAQVVALTELAAAPEDRVRFEAEVGERTAVLRQELALSDLSADGRLLLAAPEDKYDVVSDDGPACEQLLPLCGARCCRFEVALSTQDLDEGKARWNYATPYALAKHADGQCVHHDSTGCTVYAVRPATCRRYDCRSDPRVWLDYERGIVAPMPAGAASSSGEPGASDQPGKPGKREGMERQARERALAHFVEASRLRRRP
;
A
#
# COMPACT_ATOMS: atom_id res chain seq x y z
N MET A 1 63.58 16.90 0.23
CA MET A 1 63.16 16.12 1.41
C MET A 1 62.70 17.09 2.50
N ARG A 2 61.40 17.27 2.68
CA ARG A 2 60.82 17.98 3.83
C ARG A 2 59.72 17.07 4.38
N GLU A 3 60.01 16.47 5.52
CA GLU A 3 59.10 15.60 6.26
C GLU A 3 57.95 16.43 6.81
N ARG A 4 56.72 16.12 6.39
CA ARG A 4 55.51 16.68 7.00
C ARG A 4 55.08 15.76 8.14
N LYS A 5 55.23 16.24 9.38
CA LYS A 5 54.64 15.64 10.58
C LYS A 5 53.12 15.75 10.50
N THR A 6 52.46 14.60 10.40
CA THR A 6 51.02 14.45 10.61
C THR A 6 50.74 14.47 12.11
N THR A 7 50.07 15.50 12.59
CA THR A 7 49.50 15.57 13.93
C THR A 7 48.12 14.92 13.92
N GLU A 8 48.03 13.72 14.48
CA GLU A 8 46.79 13.00 14.75
C GLU A 8 46.08 13.63 15.97
N THR A 9 45.12 14.52 15.73
CA THR A 9 44.14 14.91 16.75
C THR A 9 43.03 13.86 16.82
N GLY A 10 43.23 12.87 17.67
CA GLY A 10 42.20 11.90 18.05
C GLY A 10 41.13 12.55 18.92
N THR A 11 40.02 12.98 18.32
CA THR A 11 38.79 13.27 19.06
C THR A 11 38.10 11.97 19.41
N GLY A 12 38.36 11.47 20.62
CA GLY A 12 37.63 10.35 21.21
C GLY A 12 36.16 10.72 21.42
N PHE A 13 35.29 10.17 20.58
CA PHE A 13 33.84 10.25 20.77
C PHE A 13 33.45 9.22 21.82
N ALA A 14 33.34 9.64 23.07
CA ALA A 14 32.81 8.79 24.13
C ALA A 14 31.32 8.53 23.86
N PRO A 15 30.85 7.26 23.88
CA PRO A 15 29.43 6.96 23.75
C PRO A 15 28.69 7.56 24.95
N SER A 16 27.83 8.54 24.68
CA SER A 16 26.95 9.14 25.68
C SER A 16 25.98 8.09 26.21
N THR A 17 26.30 7.50 27.36
CA THR A 17 25.39 6.68 28.15
C THR A 17 24.39 7.61 28.84
N ALA A 18 23.54 8.29 28.08
CA ALA A 18 22.37 8.95 28.62
C ALA A 18 21.36 7.87 28.99
N SER A 19 21.58 7.24 30.15
CA SER A 19 20.56 6.49 30.89
C SER A 19 19.53 7.51 31.38
N GLY A 20 18.71 7.98 30.45
CA GLY A 20 17.55 8.80 30.72
C GLY A 20 16.57 7.92 31.48
N ARG A 21 16.58 8.04 32.80
CA ARG A 21 15.53 7.53 33.67
C ARG A 21 14.23 8.17 33.18
N ALA A 22 13.45 7.45 32.37
CA ALA A 22 12.17 7.93 31.90
C ALA A 22 11.36 8.32 33.14
N ALA A 23 11.13 9.63 33.31
CA ALA A 23 10.23 10.10 34.33
C ALA A 23 8.91 9.33 34.14
N PRO A 24 8.29 8.82 35.21
CA PRO A 24 6.99 8.18 35.08
C PRO A 24 6.08 9.20 34.40
N VAL A 25 5.62 8.86 33.19
CA VAL A 25 4.60 9.65 32.50
C VAL A 25 3.42 9.61 33.45
N ALA A 26 3.24 10.71 34.19
CA ALA A 26 2.17 10.82 35.15
C ALA A 26 0.88 10.54 34.38
N GLU A 27 0.24 9.44 34.75
CA GLU A 27 -1.03 8.96 34.25
C GLU A 27 -2.08 9.98 34.69
N ALA A 28 -2.09 11.12 34.01
CA ALA A 28 -3.13 12.13 34.15
C ALA A 28 -4.40 11.46 33.67
N ALA A 29 -5.18 10.96 34.64
CA ALA A 29 -6.50 10.42 34.42
C ALA A 29 -7.27 11.42 33.54
N ALA A 30 -7.49 11.04 32.29
CA ALA A 30 -8.26 11.80 31.32
C ALA A 30 -9.74 11.73 31.73
N GLU A 31 -10.10 12.45 32.79
CA GLU A 31 -11.49 12.66 33.16
C GLU A 31 -12.12 13.59 32.11
N GLY A 32 -12.87 13.01 31.17
CA GLY A 32 -13.84 13.75 30.35
C GLY A 32 -13.63 13.81 28.84
N SER A 33 -12.75 13.00 28.22
CA SER A 33 -12.72 12.96 26.75
C SER A 33 -13.91 12.17 26.18
N GLU A 34 -14.73 12.83 25.36
CA GLU A 34 -15.78 12.19 24.56
C GLU A 34 -15.20 11.04 23.72
N PRO A 35 -15.91 9.90 23.56
CA PRO A 35 -15.39 8.80 22.75
C PRO A 35 -15.19 9.24 21.30
N VAL A 36 -13.99 8.98 20.77
CA VAL A 36 -13.64 9.25 19.37
C VAL A 36 -14.62 8.54 18.46
N THR A 37 -15.31 9.30 17.61
CA THR A 37 -16.24 8.73 16.63
C THR A 37 -15.45 8.00 15.53
N ARG A 38 -16.11 7.05 14.88
CA ARG A 38 -15.50 6.35 13.74
C ARG A 38 -15.08 7.32 12.63
N ALA A 39 -15.89 8.33 12.35
CA ALA A 39 -15.58 9.30 11.30
C ALA A 39 -14.31 10.10 11.61
N GLU A 40 -14.13 10.51 12.88
CA GLU A 40 -12.91 11.19 13.33
C GLU A 40 -11.69 10.26 13.25
N LEU A 41 -11.84 9.00 13.63
CA LEU A 41 -10.77 8.00 13.50
C LEU A 41 -10.37 7.81 12.03
N GLU A 42 -11.35 7.63 11.14
CA GLU A 42 -11.08 7.45 9.70
C GLU A 42 -10.43 8.69 9.09
N LEU A 43 -10.84 9.89 9.50
CA LEU A 43 -10.22 11.15 9.09
C LEU A 43 -8.76 11.25 9.56
N ALA A 44 -8.49 10.91 10.82
CA ALA A 44 -7.13 10.92 11.38
C ALA A 44 -6.22 9.88 10.71
N LEU A 45 -6.74 8.67 10.44
CA LEU A 45 -6.03 7.64 9.69
C LEU A 45 -5.73 8.09 8.27
N ARG A 46 -6.69 8.75 7.60
CA ARG A 46 -6.47 9.31 6.25
C ARG A 46 -5.36 10.36 6.25
N ALA A 47 -5.39 11.31 7.19
CA ALA A 47 -4.33 12.30 7.32
C ALA A 47 -2.95 11.64 7.54
N SER A 48 -2.89 10.65 8.44
CA SER A 48 -1.65 9.90 8.70
C SER A 48 -1.15 9.14 7.48
N HIS A 49 -2.04 8.48 6.73
CA HIS A 49 -1.70 7.77 5.50
C HIS A 49 -1.14 8.71 4.42
N LEU A 50 -1.73 9.89 4.24
CA LEU A 50 -1.24 10.90 3.30
C LEU A 50 0.14 11.43 3.72
N MET A 51 0.34 11.71 5.00
CA MET A 51 1.66 12.12 5.53
C MET A 51 2.72 11.03 5.33
N VAL A 52 2.39 9.76 5.52
CA VAL A 52 3.31 8.63 5.27
C VAL A 52 3.62 8.50 3.78
N ALA A 53 2.63 8.71 2.91
CA ALA A 53 2.84 8.68 1.47
C ALA A 53 3.76 9.81 0.99
N GLU A 54 3.56 11.03 1.48
CA GLU A 54 4.42 12.20 1.22
C GLU A 54 5.85 11.95 1.72
N LEU A 55 6.00 11.50 2.98
CA LEU A 55 7.31 11.18 3.55
C LEU A 55 8.05 10.10 2.73
N ARG A 56 7.33 9.10 2.21
CA ARG A 56 7.92 8.05 1.35
C ARG A 56 8.42 8.64 0.03
N GLU A 57 7.68 9.57 -0.56
CA GLU A 57 8.11 10.27 -1.77
C GLU A 57 9.37 11.10 -1.52
N ASP A 58 9.40 11.86 -0.42
CA ASP A 58 10.58 12.64 0.00
C ASP A 58 11.80 11.75 0.24
N LEU A 59 11.62 10.60 0.92
CA LEU A 59 12.69 9.64 1.15
C LEU A 59 13.22 9.04 -0.15
N HIS A 60 12.37 8.74 -1.13
CA HIS A 60 12.81 8.28 -2.44
C HIS A 60 13.55 9.37 -3.21
N ALA A 61 13.08 10.61 -3.15
CA ALA A 61 13.76 11.74 -3.77
C ALA A 61 15.17 11.93 -3.17
N LEU A 62 15.30 11.88 -1.84
CA LEU A 62 16.58 11.95 -1.15
C LEU A 62 17.50 10.77 -1.51
N ALA A 63 16.98 9.54 -1.52
CA ALA A 63 17.75 8.36 -1.88
C ALA A 63 18.29 8.44 -3.31
N ALA A 64 17.45 8.86 -4.27
CA ALA A 64 17.85 9.08 -5.66
C ALA A 64 18.96 10.14 -5.77
N GLN A 65 18.85 11.23 -5.02
CA GLN A 65 19.85 12.31 -5.01
C GLN A 65 21.20 11.82 -4.45
N VAL A 66 21.19 11.06 -3.34
CA VAL A 66 22.43 10.50 -2.76
C VAL A 66 23.12 9.54 -3.74
N VAL A 67 22.36 8.71 -4.44
CA VAL A 67 22.89 7.80 -5.47
C VAL A 67 23.50 8.59 -6.62
N ALA A 68 22.78 9.59 -7.14
CA ALA A 68 23.27 10.45 -8.22
C ALA A 68 24.57 11.19 -7.84
N LEU A 69 24.62 11.77 -6.64
CA LEU A 69 25.83 12.41 -6.11
C LEU A 69 27.00 11.43 -5.99
N THR A 70 26.75 10.20 -5.52
CA THR A 70 27.79 9.18 -5.37
C THR A 70 28.36 8.74 -6.72
N GLU A 71 27.50 8.61 -7.74
CA GLU A 71 27.92 8.24 -9.09
C GLU A 71 28.76 9.36 -9.75
N LEU A 72 28.40 10.62 -9.54
CA LEU A 72 29.04 11.77 -10.20
C LEU A 72 30.27 12.31 -9.45
N ALA A 73 30.31 12.20 -8.11
CA ALA A 73 31.45 12.63 -7.31
C ALA A 73 32.72 11.80 -7.60
N ALA A 74 32.59 10.73 -8.39
CA ALA A 74 33.70 9.94 -8.90
C ALA A 74 34.65 10.71 -9.85
N ALA A 75 34.28 11.90 -10.36
CA ALA A 75 35.21 12.99 -10.76
C ALA A 75 34.51 14.18 -11.45
N PRO A 76 34.37 15.35 -10.80
CA PRO A 76 34.07 16.58 -11.53
C PRO A 76 35.04 17.74 -11.23
N GLU A 77 35.60 18.34 -12.29
CA GLU A 77 36.33 19.62 -12.24
C GLU A 77 35.38 20.84 -12.36
N ASP A 78 34.13 20.63 -12.80
CA ASP A 78 33.12 21.67 -13.05
C ASP A 78 31.85 21.44 -12.21
N ARG A 79 31.63 22.33 -11.24
CA ARG A 79 30.51 22.29 -10.29
C ARG A 79 29.15 22.55 -10.93
N VAL A 80 29.06 23.46 -11.90
CA VAL A 80 27.76 23.83 -12.51
C VAL A 80 27.26 22.67 -13.37
N ARG A 81 28.18 22.09 -14.16
CA ARG A 81 27.91 20.87 -14.91
C ARG A 81 27.51 19.72 -13.99
N PHE A 82 28.22 19.54 -12.88
CA PHE A 82 27.91 18.51 -11.88
C PHE A 82 26.50 18.64 -11.30
N GLU A 83 26.08 19.85 -10.87
CA GLU A 83 24.74 20.08 -10.32
C GLU A 83 23.63 19.74 -11.34
N ALA A 84 23.82 20.07 -12.62
CA ALA A 84 22.88 19.72 -13.69
C ALA A 84 22.82 18.19 -13.92
N GLU A 85 23.97 17.52 -14.02
CA GLU A 85 24.06 16.07 -14.19
C GLU A 85 23.42 15.32 -13.01
N VAL A 86 23.58 15.82 -11.77
CA VAL A 86 22.90 15.27 -10.58
C VAL A 86 21.39 15.37 -10.73
N GLY A 87 20.87 16.52 -11.17
CA GLY A 87 19.44 16.74 -11.35
C GLY A 87 18.82 15.78 -12.37
N GLU A 88 19.43 15.65 -13.55
CA GLU A 88 18.99 14.73 -14.59
C GLU A 88 19.03 13.27 -14.12
N ARG A 89 20.13 12.86 -13.48
CA ARG A 89 20.29 11.49 -12.99
C ARG A 89 19.30 11.16 -11.87
N THR A 90 19.04 12.10 -10.96
CA THR A 90 18.05 11.96 -9.89
C THR A 90 16.64 11.73 -10.45
N ALA A 91 16.26 12.43 -11.53
CA ALA A 91 14.95 12.27 -12.14
C ALA A 91 14.73 10.84 -12.69
N VAL A 92 15.74 10.27 -13.34
CA VAL A 92 15.70 8.87 -13.84
C VAL A 92 15.58 7.88 -12.69
N LEU A 93 16.44 8.00 -11.67
CA LEU A 93 16.44 7.10 -10.52
C LEU A 93 15.14 7.17 -9.71
N ARG A 94 14.50 8.35 -9.63
CA ARG A 94 13.19 8.50 -8.99
C ARG A 94 12.12 7.67 -9.70
N GLN A 95 12.13 7.63 -11.03
CA GLN A 95 11.19 6.80 -11.80
C GLN A 95 11.43 5.30 -11.55
N GLU A 96 12.69 4.86 -11.53
CA GLU A 96 13.04 3.46 -11.25
C GLU A 96 12.62 3.04 -9.83
N LEU A 97 12.90 3.88 -8.83
CA LEU A 97 12.46 3.65 -7.45
C LEU A 97 10.94 3.62 -7.36
N ALA A 98 10.24 4.54 -8.02
CA ALA A 98 8.78 4.57 -8.03
C ALA A 98 8.18 3.29 -8.62
N LEU A 99 8.78 2.73 -9.68
CA LEU A 99 8.36 1.46 -10.27
C LEU A 99 8.63 0.26 -9.35
N SER A 100 9.81 0.19 -8.73
CA SER A 100 10.12 -0.84 -7.74
C SER A 100 9.12 -0.80 -6.58
N ASP A 101 8.77 0.41 -6.18
CA ASP A 101 7.88 0.68 -5.07
C ASP A 101 6.43 0.25 -5.35
N LEU A 102 6.00 0.15 -6.62
CA LEU A 102 4.67 -0.39 -7.01
C LEU A 102 4.47 -1.84 -6.56
N SER A 103 5.57 -2.58 -6.33
CA SER A 103 5.53 -3.97 -5.87
C SER A 103 5.66 -4.13 -4.34
N ALA A 104 5.83 -3.04 -3.60
CA ALA A 104 6.04 -3.07 -2.16
C ALA A 104 4.72 -3.03 -1.38
N ASP A 105 4.66 -3.79 -0.27
CA ASP A 105 3.52 -3.82 0.63
C ASP A 105 3.23 -2.44 1.26
N GLY A 106 1.96 -2.21 1.63
CA GLY A 106 1.54 -1.02 2.38
C GLY A 106 1.27 0.22 1.53
N ARG A 107 1.01 0.07 0.23
CA ARG A 107 0.53 1.18 -0.60
C ARG A 107 -0.92 1.55 -0.31
N LEU A 108 -1.23 2.83 -0.52
CA LEU A 108 -2.60 3.33 -0.53
C LEU A 108 -3.27 2.94 -1.84
N LEU A 109 -4.39 2.23 -1.76
CA LEU A 109 -5.18 1.83 -2.94
C LEU A 109 -6.25 2.88 -3.23
N LEU A 110 -5.86 3.96 -3.88
CA LEU A 110 -6.78 5.04 -4.24
C LEU A 110 -7.26 4.88 -5.68
N ALA A 111 -8.57 4.89 -5.90
CA ALA A 111 -9.15 4.91 -7.24
C ALA A 111 -8.98 6.27 -7.91
N ALA A 112 -9.21 6.33 -9.22
CA ALA A 112 -9.15 7.56 -9.99
C ALA A 112 -10.06 8.67 -9.40
N PRO A 113 -9.62 9.94 -9.43
CA PRO A 113 -10.38 11.07 -8.89
C PRO A 113 -11.43 11.55 -9.91
N GLU A 114 -12.41 10.70 -10.19
CA GLU A 114 -13.57 11.04 -11.03
C GLU A 114 -14.83 11.17 -10.17
N ASP A 115 -15.79 12.00 -10.60
CA ASP A 115 -17.10 12.04 -9.94
C ASP A 115 -17.85 10.74 -10.24
N LYS A 116 -18.08 9.94 -9.20
CA LYS A 116 -18.78 8.65 -9.34
C LYS A 116 -20.22 8.81 -9.79
N TYR A 117 -20.86 9.95 -9.58
CA TYR A 117 -22.24 10.17 -10.01
C TYR A 117 -22.35 10.50 -11.51
N ASP A 118 -21.26 10.95 -12.13
CA ASP A 118 -21.16 11.15 -13.57
C ASP A 118 -20.83 9.85 -14.32
N VAL A 119 -20.49 8.77 -13.61
CA VAL A 119 -20.28 7.45 -14.20
C VAL A 119 -21.63 6.87 -14.62
N VAL A 120 -22.02 7.18 -15.86
CA VAL A 120 -23.16 6.57 -16.54
C VAL A 120 -22.85 5.09 -16.76
N SER A 121 -23.64 4.21 -16.18
CA SER A 121 -23.65 2.80 -16.57
C SER A 121 -24.70 2.64 -17.66
N ASP A 122 -24.29 2.57 -18.92
CA ASP A 122 -25.16 2.15 -20.02
C ASP A 122 -25.83 0.83 -19.65
N ASP A 123 -27.15 0.83 -19.45
CA ASP A 123 -28.00 -0.33 -19.09
C ASP A 123 -27.22 -1.48 -18.40
N GLY A 124 -26.69 -1.16 -17.22
CA GLY A 124 -25.89 -2.11 -16.44
C GLY A 124 -26.62 -3.43 -16.21
N PRO A 125 -25.90 -4.51 -15.87
CA PRO A 125 -26.54 -5.82 -15.69
C PRO A 125 -27.65 -5.73 -14.64
N ALA A 126 -28.74 -6.47 -14.86
CA ALA A 126 -29.88 -6.55 -13.94
C ALA A 126 -29.50 -7.34 -12.68
N CYS A 127 -28.64 -6.74 -11.83
CA CYS A 127 -28.01 -7.39 -10.70
C CYS A 127 -29.03 -8.12 -9.81
N GLU A 128 -30.18 -7.51 -9.52
CA GLU A 128 -31.24 -8.11 -8.70
C GLU A 128 -31.71 -9.47 -9.21
N GLN A 129 -31.80 -9.65 -10.53
CA GLN A 129 -32.20 -10.91 -11.16
C GLN A 129 -31.04 -11.92 -11.22
N LEU A 130 -29.81 -11.42 -11.32
CA LEU A 130 -28.60 -12.24 -11.46
C LEU A 130 -28.01 -12.66 -10.11
N LEU A 131 -28.34 -11.98 -9.01
CA LEU A 131 -27.81 -12.22 -7.68
C LEU A 131 -28.01 -13.67 -7.20
N PRO A 132 -29.20 -14.28 -7.32
CA PRO A 132 -29.42 -15.68 -6.93
C PRO A 132 -28.57 -16.69 -7.73
N LEU A 133 -28.17 -16.32 -8.95
CA LEU A 133 -27.34 -17.17 -9.80
C LEU A 133 -25.85 -16.96 -9.47
N CYS A 134 -25.36 -15.72 -9.61
CA CYS A 134 -23.94 -15.43 -9.52
C CYS A 134 -23.41 -15.39 -8.07
N GLY A 135 -24.28 -15.28 -7.07
CA GLY A 135 -23.88 -15.21 -5.65
C GLY A 135 -23.04 -13.97 -5.34
N ALA A 136 -23.33 -12.85 -6.01
CA ALA A 136 -22.63 -11.57 -5.85
C ALA A 136 -21.09 -11.65 -6.03
N ARG A 137 -20.61 -12.42 -7.01
CA ARG A 137 -19.15 -12.58 -7.26
C ARG A 137 -18.36 -11.28 -7.39
N CYS A 138 -18.92 -10.27 -8.04
CA CYS A 138 -18.27 -8.96 -8.15
C CYS A 138 -18.03 -8.30 -6.79
N CYS A 139 -18.84 -8.60 -5.76
CA CYS A 139 -18.66 -8.11 -4.40
C CYS A 139 -17.45 -8.75 -3.69
N ARG A 140 -16.82 -9.78 -4.28
CA ARG A 140 -15.58 -10.38 -3.77
C ARG A 140 -14.33 -9.78 -4.40
N PHE A 141 -14.47 -8.94 -5.41
CA PHE A 141 -13.33 -8.32 -6.08
C PHE A 141 -12.67 -7.28 -5.17
N GLU A 142 -11.39 -7.03 -5.42
CA GLU A 142 -10.70 -5.91 -4.79
C GLU A 142 -11.11 -4.62 -5.49
N VAL A 143 -11.59 -3.67 -4.72
CA VAL A 143 -12.08 -2.38 -5.20
C VAL A 143 -11.39 -1.31 -4.39
N ALA A 144 -10.56 -0.50 -5.05
CA ALA A 144 -10.03 0.73 -4.47
C ALA A 144 -11.16 1.78 -4.36
N LEU A 145 -11.19 2.51 -3.26
CA LEU A 145 -12.10 3.65 -3.07
C LEU A 145 -11.46 4.94 -3.60
N SER A 146 -12.26 5.84 -4.15
CA SER A 146 -11.80 7.18 -4.52
C SER A 146 -11.78 8.11 -3.30
N THR A 147 -11.21 9.31 -3.46
CA THR A 147 -11.32 10.36 -2.42
C THR A 147 -12.78 10.69 -2.11
N GLN A 148 -13.63 10.79 -3.13
CA GLN A 148 -15.07 11.06 -2.97
C GLN A 148 -15.76 9.96 -2.14
N ASP A 149 -15.44 8.68 -2.38
CA ASP A 149 -15.98 7.57 -1.59
C ASP A 149 -15.58 7.65 -0.11
N LEU A 150 -14.34 8.07 0.16
CA LEU A 150 -13.80 8.24 1.50
C LEU A 150 -14.37 9.49 2.20
N ASP A 151 -14.64 10.55 1.46
CA ASP A 151 -15.22 11.80 1.99
C ASP A 151 -16.70 11.63 2.37
N GLU A 152 -17.45 10.87 1.58
CA GLU A 152 -18.85 10.56 1.90
C GLU A 152 -19.01 9.62 3.10
N GLY A 153 -17.99 8.80 3.40
CA GLY A 153 -17.96 7.88 4.54
C GLY A 153 -19.03 6.76 4.49
N LYS A 154 -19.73 6.59 3.36
CA LYS A 154 -20.75 5.55 3.18
C LYS A 154 -20.12 4.19 2.87
N ALA A 155 -19.06 4.18 2.07
CA ALA A 155 -18.26 2.98 1.81
C ALA A 155 -17.30 2.74 2.98
N ARG A 156 -17.14 1.48 3.42
CA ARG A 156 -16.17 1.14 4.47
C ARG A 156 -14.92 0.60 3.79
N TRP A 157 -13.76 0.93 4.33
CA TRP A 157 -12.48 0.44 3.83
C TRP A 157 -11.78 -0.44 4.86
N ASN A 158 -10.89 -1.30 4.38
CA ASN A 158 -10.09 -2.20 5.21
C ASN A 158 -8.90 -1.43 5.80
N TYR A 159 -8.84 -1.26 7.12
CA TYR A 159 -7.73 -0.54 7.76
C TYR A 159 -6.37 -1.24 7.59
N ALA A 160 -6.34 -2.56 7.35
CA ALA A 160 -5.12 -3.28 7.03
C ALA A 160 -4.66 -3.11 5.58
N THR A 161 -5.53 -2.62 4.70
CA THR A 161 -5.24 -2.38 3.28
C THR A 161 -5.84 -1.03 2.88
N PRO A 162 -5.13 0.07 3.14
CA PRO A 162 -5.70 1.40 3.07
C PRO A 162 -6.46 1.67 1.77
N TYR A 163 -7.72 2.09 1.94
CA TYR A 163 -8.67 2.46 0.90
C TYR A 163 -9.18 1.31 0.00
N ALA A 164 -8.79 0.06 0.26
CA ALA A 164 -9.51 -1.08 -0.29
C ALA A 164 -10.90 -1.20 0.37
N LEU A 165 -11.94 -1.45 -0.41
CA LEU A 165 -13.29 -1.74 0.07
C LEU A 165 -13.23 -2.89 1.09
N ALA A 166 -13.82 -2.67 2.26
CA ALA A 166 -13.80 -3.63 3.36
C ALA A 166 -14.53 -4.92 2.98
N LYS A 167 -14.01 -6.05 3.46
CA LYS A 167 -14.55 -7.39 3.22
C LYS A 167 -14.82 -8.10 4.54
N HIS A 168 -15.85 -8.95 4.54
CA HIS A 168 -16.09 -9.97 5.55
C HIS A 168 -15.01 -11.06 5.49
N ALA A 169 -15.01 -11.95 6.48
CA ALA A 169 -14.07 -13.06 6.56
C ALA A 169 -14.19 -14.05 5.39
N ASP A 170 -15.36 -14.13 4.74
CA ASP A 170 -15.61 -14.96 3.56
C ASP A 170 -15.15 -14.29 2.24
N GLY A 171 -14.59 -13.08 2.33
CA GLY A 171 -14.10 -12.29 1.21
C GLY A 171 -15.16 -11.46 0.49
N GLN A 172 -16.42 -11.47 0.94
CA GLN A 172 -17.47 -10.63 0.36
C GLN A 172 -17.42 -9.20 0.93
N CYS A 173 -17.74 -8.19 0.12
CA CYS A 173 -17.85 -6.80 0.57
C CYS A 173 -18.79 -6.68 1.78
N VAL A 174 -18.40 -5.87 2.78
CA VAL A 174 -19.19 -5.64 4.00
C VAL A 174 -20.55 -5.00 3.80
N HIS A 175 -20.82 -4.51 2.59
CA HIS A 175 -22.09 -3.89 2.23
C HIS A 175 -23.04 -4.84 1.51
N HIS A 176 -22.63 -6.08 1.26
CA HIS A 176 -23.53 -7.09 0.73
C HIS A 176 -24.26 -7.80 1.88
N ASP A 177 -25.58 -7.92 1.77
CA ASP A 177 -26.41 -8.71 2.67
C ASP A 177 -27.31 -9.68 1.89
N SER A 178 -28.25 -10.33 2.56
CA SER A 178 -29.16 -11.30 1.95
C SER A 178 -30.08 -10.72 0.86
N THR A 179 -30.26 -9.40 0.83
CA THR A 179 -31.11 -8.68 -0.13
C THR A 179 -30.32 -8.05 -1.26
N GLY A 180 -29.01 -7.83 -1.08
CA GLY A 180 -28.13 -7.29 -2.11
C GLY A 180 -27.13 -6.29 -1.55
N CYS A 181 -26.80 -5.26 -2.35
CA CYS A 181 -25.85 -4.22 -1.94
C CYS A 181 -26.58 -3.11 -1.16
N THR A 182 -26.32 -2.99 0.13
CA THR A 182 -26.90 -1.97 1.02
C THR A 182 -26.50 -0.53 0.68
N VAL A 183 -25.43 -0.37 -0.12
CA VAL A 183 -24.94 0.94 -0.60
C VAL A 183 -25.09 1.11 -2.10
N TYR A 184 -26.01 0.40 -2.75
CA TYR A 184 -26.13 0.37 -4.22
C TYR A 184 -26.21 1.78 -4.84
N ALA A 185 -27.02 2.67 -4.26
CA ALA A 185 -27.21 4.04 -4.76
C ALA A 185 -25.97 4.95 -4.62
N VAL A 186 -25.04 4.61 -3.72
CA VAL A 186 -23.80 5.36 -3.45
C VAL A 186 -22.55 4.54 -3.75
N ARG A 187 -22.70 3.47 -4.54
CA ARG A 187 -21.62 2.54 -4.87
C ARG A 187 -20.43 3.28 -5.52
N PRO A 188 -19.18 2.84 -5.26
CA PRO A 188 -17.98 3.42 -5.86
C PRO A 188 -18.03 3.49 -7.38
N ALA A 189 -17.31 4.42 -7.99
CA ALA A 189 -17.21 4.57 -9.46
C ALA A 189 -16.84 3.24 -10.14
N THR A 190 -15.87 2.51 -9.58
CA THR A 190 -15.45 1.18 -10.05
C THR A 190 -16.61 0.20 -10.09
N CYS A 191 -17.46 0.16 -9.05
CA CYS A 191 -18.64 -0.69 -9.01
C CYS A 191 -19.74 -0.20 -9.97
N ARG A 192 -19.78 1.11 -10.29
CA ARG A 192 -20.74 1.67 -11.26
C ARG A 192 -20.43 1.27 -12.69
N ARG A 193 -19.15 1.36 -13.05
CA ARG A 193 -18.65 1.02 -14.38
C ARG A 193 -18.67 -0.47 -14.66
N TYR A 194 -18.58 -1.28 -13.61
CA TYR A 194 -18.38 -2.71 -13.76
C TYR A 194 -19.59 -3.41 -14.37
N ASP A 195 -19.37 -4.01 -15.55
CA ASP A 195 -20.31 -4.88 -16.23
C ASP A 195 -19.81 -6.33 -16.15
N CYS A 196 -20.63 -7.21 -15.56
CA CYS A 196 -20.24 -8.60 -15.38
C CYS A 196 -20.48 -9.47 -16.62
N ARG A 197 -21.25 -9.03 -17.62
CA ARG A 197 -21.76 -9.87 -18.73
C ARG A 197 -20.66 -10.61 -19.49
N SER A 198 -19.51 -9.96 -19.66
CA SER A 198 -18.34 -10.52 -20.36
C SER A 198 -17.21 -10.95 -19.43
N ASP A 199 -17.41 -10.94 -18.10
CA ASP A 199 -16.34 -11.26 -17.16
C ASP A 199 -16.25 -12.77 -16.89
N PRO A 200 -15.16 -13.44 -17.33
CA PRO A 200 -15.00 -14.89 -17.16
C PRO A 200 -14.79 -15.32 -15.71
N ARG A 201 -14.54 -14.38 -14.79
CA ARG A 201 -14.47 -14.64 -13.34
C ARG A 201 -15.87 -14.82 -12.75
N VAL A 202 -16.90 -14.28 -13.42
CA VAL A 202 -18.30 -14.36 -12.99
C VAL A 202 -19.05 -15.43 -13.79
N TRP A 203 -18.95 -15.41 -15.12
CA TRP A 203 -19.75 -16.27 -16.00
C TRP A 203 -18.87 -17.13 -16.90
N LEU A 204 -19.25 -18.40 -17.06
CA LEU A 204 -18.78 -19.24 -18.15
C LEU A 204 -19.63 -19.00 -19.41
N ASP A 205 -20.93 -18.81 -19.22
CA ASP A 205 -21.89 -18.46 -20.27
C ASP A 205 -23.00 -17.60 -19.65
N TYR A 206 -22.97 -16.29 -19.92
CA TYR A 206 -23.93 -15.33 -19.35
C TYR A 206 -25.36 -15.57 -19.83
N GLU A 207 -25.54 -15.81 -21.14
CA GLU A 207 -26.87 -15.98 -21.74
C GLU A 207 -27.58 -17.24 -21.22
N ARG A 208 -26.80 -18.27 -20.87
CA ARG A 208 -27.32 -19.50 -20.26
C ARG A 208 -27.34 -19.48 -18.73
N GLY A 209 -26.91 -18.39 -18.10
CA GLY A 209 -26.81 -18.25 -16.65
C GLY A 209 -25.81 -19.22 -16.00
N ILE A 210 -24.80 -19.69 -16.75
CA ILE A 210 -23.79 -20.62 -16.26
C ILE A 210 -22.65 -19.83 -15.61
N VAL A 211 -22.59 -19.92 -14.29
CA VAL A 211 -21.61 -19.22 -13.46
C VAL A 211 -20.24 -19.90 -13.56
N ALA A 212 -19.17 -19.12 -13.60
CA ALA A 212 -17.80 -19.64 -13.60
C ALA A 212 -17.52 -20.46 -12.32
N PRO A 213 -16.67 -21.51 -12.35
CA PRO A 213 -16.28 -22.20 -11.12
C PRO A 213 -15.56 -21.24 -10.16
N MET A 214 -15.75 -21.39 -8.84
CA MET A 214 -14.95 -20.65 -7.87
C MET A 214 -13.50 -21.18 -7.92
N PRO A 215 -12.48 -20.31 -7.94
CA PRO A 215 -11.10 -20.78 -7.86
C PRO A 215 -10.91 -21.59 -6.57
N ALA A 216 -10.26 -22.75 -6.71
CA ALA A 216 -9.96 -23.63 -5.59
C ALA A 216 -9.13 -22.87 -4.53
N GLY A 217 -9.73 -22.60 -3.37
CA GLY A 217 -9.18 -21.75 -2.31
C GLY A 217 -10.13 -20.66 -1.81
N ALA A 218 -11.22 -20.36 -2.53
CA ALA A 218 -12.24 -19.40 -2.13
C ALA A 218 -13.48 -20.02 -1.42
N ALA A 219 -13.51 -21.34 -1.27
CA ALA A 219 -14.51 -22.03 -0.47
C ALA A 219 -14.18 -21.82 1.02
N SER A 220 -14.98 -20.96 1.64
CA SER A 220 -14.93 -20.55 3.04
C SER A 220 -14.57 -21.68 4.00
N SER A 221 -13.54 -21.45 4.80
CA SER A 221 -13.42 -22.00 6.14
C SER A 221 -14.64 -21.54 6.95
N SER A 222 -15.74 -22.28 6.89
CA SER A 222 -16.81 -22.20 7.89
C SER A 222 -16.32 -22.82 9.21
N GLY A 223 -15.19 -22.32 9.72
CA GLY A 223 -14.67 -22.60 11.04
C GLY A 223 -15.30 -21.62 12.00
N GLU A 224 -15.99 -22.16 13.00
CA GLU A 224 -16.52 -21.44 14.15
C GLU A 224 -15.49 -20.42 14.70
N PRO A 225 -15.93 -19.30 15.29
CA PRO A 225 -15.04 -18.34 15.96
C PRO A 225 -14.50 -18.96 17.26
N GLY A 226 -13.57 -19.91 17.12
CA GLY A 226 -12.80 -20.47 18.21
C GLY A 226 -11.67 -19.52 18.58
N ALA A 227 -11.87 -18.78 19.66
CA ALA A 227 -10.82 -18.03 20.34
C ALA A 227 -9.64 -18.95 20.67
N SER A 228 -8.60 -18.92 19.84
CA SER A 228 -7.28 -19.40 20.21
C SER A 228 -6.24 -18.45 19.62
N ASP A 229 -5.86 -17.49 20.47
CA ASP A 229 -4.73 -16.62 20.29
C ASP A 229 -3.45 -17.48 20.41
N GLN A 230 -3.05 -18.10 19.30
CA GLN A 230 -1.72 -18.68 19.17
C GLN A 230 -0.87 -17.76 18.28
N PRO A 231 0.33 -17.36 18.71
CA PRO A 231 1.24 -16.59 17.87
C PRO A 231 1.57 -17.43 16.62
N GLY A 232 1.07 -16.94 15.48
CA GLY A 232 1.14 -17.64 14.20
C GLY A 232 2.57 -17.95 13.80
N LYS A 233 2.80 -19.20 13.38
CA LYS A 233 4.00 -19.57 12.62
C LYS A 233 4.07 -18.68 11.37
N PRO A 234 5.23 -18.10 11.04
CA PRO A 234 5.39 -17.28 9.84
C PRO A 234 4.94 -18.07 8.62
N GLY A 235 4.03 -17.47 7.84
CA GLY A 235 3.41 -18.13 6.70
C GLY A 235 4.43 -18.45 5.62
N LYS A 236 4.19 -19.49 4.81
CA LYS A 236 5.05 -19.84 3.66
C LYS A 236 5.35 -18.64 2.72
N ARG A 237 4.47 -17.64 2.71
CA ARG A 237 4.60 -16.39 1.94
C ARG A 237 5.72 -15.49 2.46
N GLU A 238 5.85 -15.31 3.78
CA GLU A 238 6.95 -14.54 4.39
C GLU A 238 8.31 -15.19 4.14
N GLY A 239 8.38 -16.53 4.13
CA GLY A 239 9.61 -17.26 3.78
C GLY A 239 10.05 -17.00 2.33
N MET A 240 9.09 -16.89 1.42
CA MET A 240 9.35 -16.67 0.00
C MET A 240 9.74 -15.21 -0.29
N GLU A 241 9.10 -14.24 0.37
CA GLU A 241 9.44 -12.82 0.30
C GLU A 241 10.82 -12.53 0.91
N ARG A 242 11.16 -13.17 2.04
CA ARG A 242 12.50 -13.08 2.64
C ARG A 242 13.57 -13.61 1.69
N GLN A 243 13.34 -14.75 1.06
CA GLN A 243 14.27 -15.34 0.10
C GLN A 243 14.43 -14.50 -1.17
N ALA A 244 13.35 -13.86 -1.65
CA ALA A 244 13.39 -12.94 -2.77
C ALA A 244 14.22 -11.68 -2.45
N ARG A 245 14.03 -11.09 -1.26
CA ARG A 245 14.84 -9.96 -0.77
C ARG A 245 16.33 -10.30 -0.66
N GLU A 246 16.67 -11.46 -0.10
CA GLU A 246 18.07 -11.90 0.01
C GLU A 246 18.74 -12.07 -1.36
N ARG A 247 18.02 -12.61 -2.35
CA ARG A 247 18.53 -12.74 -3.73
C ARG A 247 18.72 -11.39 -4.43
N ALA A 248 17.76 -10.47 -4.26
CA ALA A 248 17.88 -9.13 -4.83
C ALA A 248 19.08 -8.37 -4.25
N LEU A 249 19.31 -8.49 -2.93
CA LEU A 249 20.45 -7.89 -2.25
C LEU A 249 21.78 -8.48 -2.76
N ALA A 250 21.86 -9.80 -2.94
CA ALA A 250 23.05 -10.47 -3.46
C ALA A 250 23.39 -10.00 -4.89
N HIS A 251 22.37 -9.90 -5.76
CA HIS A 251 22.55 -9.42 -7.13
C HIS A 251 23.03 -7.96 -7.18
N PHE A 252 22.48 -7.10 -6.32
CA PHE A 252 22.92 -5.71 -6.20
C PHE A 252 24.39 -5.60 -5.76
N VAL A 253 24.80 -6.39 -4.76
CA VAL A 253 26.20 -6.42 -4.29
C VAL A 253 27.15 -6.90 -5.38
N GLU A 254 26.77 -7.92 -6.15
CA GLU A 254 27.60 -8.46 -7.23
C GLU A 254 27.72 -7.50 -8.42
N ALA A 255 26.62 -6.88 -8.83
CA ALA A 255 26.63 -5.82 -9.85
C ALA A 255 27.50 -4.63 -9.43
N SER A 256 27.47 -4.26 -8.15
CA SER A 256 28.32 -3.20 -7.59
C SER A 256 29.80 -3.56 -7.58
N ARG A 257 30.15 -4.84 -7.38
CA ARG A 257 31.54 -5.33 -7.47
C ARG A 257 32.07 -5.30 -8.90
N LEU A 258 31.25 -5.68 -9.88
CA LEU A 258 31.64 -5.68 -11.29
C LEU A 258 31.92 -4.26 -11.81
N ARG A 259 31.14 -3.26 -11.38
CA ARG A 259 31.36 -1.85 -11.75
C ARG A 259 32.59 -1.20 -11.10
N ARG A 260 33.16 -1.80 -10.04
CA ARG A 260 34.34 -1.30 -9.32
C ARG A 260 35.66 -1.94 -9.77
N ARG A 261 35.65 -2.83 -10.77
CA ARG A 261 36.89 -3.33 -11.37
C ARG A 261 37.43 -2.28 -12.37
N PRO A 262 38.67 -1.80 -12.19
CA PRO A 262 39.30 -0.84 -13.08
C PRO A 262 39.58 -1.42 -14.47
#